data_AF-A0A1H7I2C0-F1
#
_entry.id   AF-A0A1H7I2C0-F1
#
_cell.length_a   1.000
_cell.length_b   1.000
_cell.length_c   1.000
_cell.angle_alpha   90.00
_cell.angle_beta   90.00
_cell.angle_gamma   90.00
#
_symmetry.space_group_name_H-M   'P 1'
#
loop_
_entity.id
_entity.type
_entity.pdbx_description
1 polymer ?
#
loop_
_entity_poly.entity_id
_entity_poly.type
_entity_poly.pdbx_seq_one_letter_code
_entity_poly.pdbx_strand_id
1 'polypeptide(L)'
;MKGVTTQQGRETLNKFKMEAANEVGVDLKQGYNGDLTSREAGSVGGQMVNMMSTEQQWSFTRKNARKIGHSETFSLSVQVGI
;
A
#
# COMPACT_ATOMS: atom_id res chain seq x y z
N MET A 1 25.41 -7.77 9.32
CA MET A 1 24.13 -7.31 8.74
C MET A 1 24.41 -6.67 7.38
N LYS A 2 24.24 -7.39 6.26
CA LYS A 2 24.41 -6.84 4.90
C LYS A 2 23.22 -7.26 4.05
N GLY A 3 22.52 -6.27 3.48
CA GLY A 3 21.71 -6.41 2.26
C GLY A 3 20.38 -7.13 2.35
N VAL A 4 19.38 -6.54 3.02
CA VAL A 4 17.98 -7.04 3.01
C VAL A 4 17.25 -6.72 1.68
N THR A 5 17.78 -5.80 0.87
CA THR A 5 17.18 -5.37 -0.41
C THR A 5 18.24 -5.34 -1.51
N THR A 6 17.91 -5.95 -2.65
CA THR A 6 18.71 -5.90 -3.88
C THR A 6 18.88 -4.44 -4.33
N GLN A 7 19.89 -4.15 -5.16
CA GLN A 7 20.10 -2.81 -5.71
C GLN A 7 18.85 -2.29 -6.43
N GLN A 8 18.20 -3.19 -7.19
CA GLN A 8 16.93 -2.92 -7.86
C GLN A 8 15.80 -2.61 -6.87
N GLY A 9 15.71 -3.33 -5.75
CA GLY A 9 14.73 -3.06 -4.70
C GLY A 9 14.91 -1.67 -4.08
N ARG A 10 16.15 -1.22 -3.88
CA ARG A 10 16.44 0.13 -3.37
C ARG A 10 16.04 1.23 -4.35
N GLU A 11 16.27 1.01 -5.64
CA GLU A 11 15.88 1.96 -6.69
C GLU A 11 14.36 2.07 -6.80
N THR A 12 13.64 0.94 -6.77
CA THR A 12 12.18 0.92 -6.76
C THR A 12 11.61 1.62 -5.53
N LEU A 13 12.16 1.37 -4.35
CA LEU A 13 11.75 2.04 -3.11
C LEU A 13 12.01 3.55 -3.14
N ASN A 14 13.11 3.99 -3.75
CA ASN A 14 13.38 5.42 -3.91
C ASN A 14 12.36 6.08 -4.83
N LYS A 15 11.90 5.41 -5.90
CA LYS A 15 10.83 5.93 -6.77
C LYS A 15 9.53 6.08 -5.99
N PHE A 16 9.11 5.04 -5.27
CA PHE A 16 7.88 5.10 -4.45
C PHE A 16 7.93 6.17 -3.36
N LYS A 17 9.08 6.37 -2.73
CA LYS A 17 9.24 7.45 -1.75
C LYS A 17 9.00 8.82 -2.39
N MET A 18 9.55 9.07 -3.57
CA MET A 18 9.37 10.35 -4.27
C MET A 18 7.94 10.53 -4.75
N GLU A 19 7.30 9.47 -5.27
CA GLU A 19 5.89 9.49 -5.68
C GLU A 19 4.95 9.75 -4.50
N ALA A 20 5.12 9.04 -3.39
CA ALA A 20 4.35 9.26 -2.16
C ALA A 20 4.54 10.68 -1.60
N ALA A 21 5.75 11.25 -1.70
CA ALA A 21 6.01 12.63 -1.31
C ALA A 21 5.18 13.62 -2.11
N ASN A 22 5.20 13.44 -3.43
CA ASN A 22 4.51 14.31 -4.39
C ASN A 22 2.99 14.25 -4.19
N GLU A 23 2.44 13.07 -3.91
CA GLU A 23 1.00 12.92 -3.68
C GLU A 23 0.54 13.58 -2.37
N VAL A 24 1.34 13.49 -1.31
CA VAL A 24 1.06 14.16 -0.03
C VAL A 24 1.35 15.66 -0.11
N GLY A 25 2.01 16.13 -1.17
CA GLY A 25 2.39 17.54 -1.34
C GLY A 25 3.54 17.98 -0.44
N VAL A 26 4.38 17.03 0.00
CA VAL A 26 5.52 17.29 0.88
C VAL A 26 6.80 17.31 0.04
N ASP A 27 7.55 18.41 0.11
CA ASP A 27 8.84 18.53 -0.58
C ASP A 27 9.91 17.72 0.16
N LEU A 28 10.15 16.49 -0.29
CA LEU A 28 11.24 15.65 0.19
C LEU A 28 12.54 16.02 -0.54
N LYS A 29 13.46 16.67 0.17
CA LYS A 29 14.81 16.92 -0.34
C LYS A 29 15.64 15.64 -0.29
N GLN A 30 16.57 15.50 -1.23
CA GLN A 30 17.61 14.44 -1.23
C GLN A 30 18.70 14.80 -0.21
N GLY A 31 18.33 14.88 1.07
CA GLY A 31 19.20 15.38 2.13
C GLY A 31 18.51 15.36 3.49
N TYR A 32 18.88 16.30 4.35
CA TYR A 32 18.29 16.42 5.68
C TYR A 32 16.90 17.04 5.60
N ASN A 33 15.90 16.31 6.11
CA ASN A 33 14.49 16.71 6.14
C ASN A 33 14.00 16.95 7.58
N GLY A 34 14.87 17.43 8.47
CA GLY A 34 14.51 17.71 9.87
C GLY A 34 13.68 18.98 10.07
N ASP A 35 13.49 19.76 9.01
CA ASP A 35 12.56 20.87 8.89
C ASP A 35 11.10 20.40 8.66
N LEU A 36 10.89 19.15 8.24
CA LEU A 36 9.55 18.59 8.07
C LEU A 36 8.88 18.32 9.42
N THR A 37 7.58 18.57 9.48
CA THR A 37 6.79 18.19 10.65
C THR A 37 6.70 16.67 10.74
N SER A 38 6.63 16.13 11.96
CA SER A 38 6.47 14.68 12.17
C SER A 38 5.20 14.13 11.49
N ARG A 39 4.18 14.98 11.31
CA ARG A 39 2.95 14.63 10.60
C ARG A 39 3.21 14.43 9.11
N GLU A 40 3.95 15.33 8.46
CA GLU A 40 4.28 15.23 7.03
C GLU A 40 5.16 14.02 6.75
N ALA A 41 6.21 13.81 7.55
CA ALA A 41 7.07 12.63 7.43
C ALA A 41 6.28 11.33 7.65
N GLY A 42 5.35 11.32 8.60
CA GLY A 42 4.45 10.19 8.86
C GLY A 42 3.48 9.93 7.70
N SER A 43 2.89 10.98 7.12
CA SER A 43 1.98 10.88 5.98
C SER A 43 2.65 10.30 4.74
N VAL A 44 3.89 10.68 4.45
CA VAL A 44 4.68 10.06 3.36
C VAL A 44 4.89 8.56 3.62
N GLY A 45 5.31 8.20 4.84
CA GLY A 45 5.53 6.78 5.19
C GLY A 45 4.25 5.94 5.09
N GLY A 46 3.11 6.51 5.51
CA GLY A 46 1.80 5.85 5.37
C GLY A 46 1.40 5.64 3.91
N GLN A 47 1.61 6.65 3.05
CA GLN A 47 1.32 6.51 1.62
C GLN A 47 2.23 5.50 0.93
N MET A 48 3.50 5.41 1.32
CA MET A 48 4.39 4.37 0.81
C MET A 48 3.83 2.96 1.09
N VAL A 49 3.32 2.69 2.30
CA VAL A 49 2.71 1.39 2.62
C VAL A 49 1.41 1.18 1.85
N ASN A 50 0.61 2.22 1.67
CA ASN A 50 -0.64 2.14 0.92
C ASN A 50 -0.41 1.82 -0.57
N MET A 51 0.62 2.41 -1.19
CA MET A 51 1.02 2.08 -2.57
C MET A 51 1.59 0.66 -2.71
N MET A 52 2.22 0.12 -1.66
CA MET A 52 2.77 -1.24 -1.66
C MET A 52 1.72 -2.32 -1.34
N SER A 53 0.64 -1.98 -0.65
CA SER A 53 -0.41 -2.92 -0.25
C SER A 53 -1.42 -3.08 -1.38
N THR A 54 -1.49 -4.27 -1.97
CA THR A 54 -2.48 -4.60 -2.98
C THR A 54 -3.81 -4.95 -2.30
N GLU A 55 -4.91 -4.30 -2.71
CA GLU A 55 -6.26 -4.75 -2.32
C GLU A 55 -6.42 -6.22 -2.74
N GLN A 56 -6.56 -7.13 -1.76
CA GLN A 56 -6.85 -8.54 -2.05
C GLN A 56 -8.36 -8.70 -2.18
N GLN A 57 -8.81 -8.84 -3.43
CA GLN A 57 -10.20 -9.15 -3.76
C GLN A 57 -10.38 -10.67 -3.80
N TRP A 58 -11.20 -11.21 -2.91
CA TRP A 58 -11.60 -12.61 -2.92
C TRP A 58 -13.08 -12.72 -3.29
N SER A 59 -13.36 -13.42 -4.40
CA SER A 59 -14.72 -13.80 -4.75
C SER A 59 -14.93 -15.25 -4.34
N PHE A 60 -16.00 -15.52 -3.59
CA PHE A 60 -16.39 -16.88 -3.28
C PHE A 60 -17.88 -17.06 -3.55
N THR A 61 -18.18 -18.20 -4.15
CA THR A 61 -19.55 -18.56 -4.51
C THR A 61 -20.14 -19.38 -3.38
N ARG A 62 -21.20 -18.87 -2.73
CA ARG A 62 -21.95 -19.62 -1.71
C ARG A 62 -23.27 -20.11 -2.29
N LYS A 63 -23.60 -21.38 -2.07
CA LYS A 63 -24.95 -21.90 -2.32
C LYS A 63 -25.93 -21.20 -1.37
N ASN A 64 -26.98 -20.56 -1.91
CA ASN A 64 -27.96 -19.84 -1.12
C ASN A 64 -28.81 -20.85 -0.31
N ALA A 65 -28.76 -20.76 1.02
CA ALA A 65 -29.48 -21.67 1.91
C ALA A 65 -31.00 -21.44 1.94
N ARG A 66 -31.50 -20.32 1.40
CA ARG A 66 -32.93 -19.96 1.37
C ARG A 66 -33.67 -20.41 0.10
N LYS A 67 -32.95 -20.82 -0.96
CA LYS A 67 -33.53 -21.32 -2.21
C LYS A 67 -32.68 -22.44 -2.81
N ILE A 68 -33.24 -23.64 -2.87
CA ILE A 68 -32.64 -24.79 -3.58
C ILE A 68 -32.41 -24.41 -5.05
N GLY A 69 -31.17 -24.56 -5.52
CA GLY A 69 -30.79 -24.31 -6.92
C GLY A 69 -30.23 -22.92 -7.22
N HIS A 70 -30.20 -21.99 -6.27
CA HIS A 70 -29.62 -20.66 -6.47
C HIS A 70 -28.22 -20.54 -5.87
N SER A 71 -27.26 -20.11 -6.68
CA SER A 71 -25.89 -19.80 -6.26
C SER A 71 -25.73 -18.29 -6.29
N GLU A 72 -25.28 -17.71 -5.18
CA GLU A 72 -25.02 -16.27 -5.08
C GLU A 72 -23.51 -16.06 -4.94
N THR A 73 -22.96 -15.26 -5.84
CA THR A 73 -21.55 -14.87 -5.82
C THR A 73 -21.42 -13.67 -4.90
N PHE A 74 -20.64 -13.83 -3.82
CA PHE A 74 -20.31 -12.72 -2.93
C PHE A 74 -18.85 -12.34 -3.16
N SER A 75 -18.62 -11.05 -3.41
CA SER A 75 -17.29 -10.48 -3.55
C SER A 75 -16.92 -9.78 -2.25
N LEU A 76 -15.85 -10.23 -1.59
CA LEU A 76 -15.29 -9.60 -0.40
C LEU A 76 -13.95 -8.96 -0.80
N SER A 77 -13.86 -7.64 -0.73
CA SER A 77 -12.59 -6.93 -0.82
C SER A 77 -12.02 -6.79 0.58
N VAL A 78 -10.83 -7.33 0.80
CA VAL A 78 -10.07 -7.17 2.05
C VAL A 78 -8.80 -6.40 1.72
N GLN A 79 -8.64 -5.24 2.33
CA GLN A 79 -7.40 -4.49 2.24
C GLN A 79 -6.38 -5.11 3.22
N VAL A 80 -5.46 -5.92 2.69
CA VAL A 80 -4.42 -6.59 3.48
C VAL A 80 -3.18 -5.72 3.46
N GLY A 81 -3.04 -4.88 4.49
CA GLY A 81 -1.77 -4.23 4.81
C GLY A 81 -0.73 -5.26 5.25
N ILE A 82 0.53 -5.07 4.85
CA ILE A 82 1.69 -5.82 5.38
C ILE A 82 1.82 -5.56 6.89
#